data_AF-A0A969LL35-F1
#
_entry.id   AF-A0A969LL35-F1
#
_cell.length_a   1.000
_cell.length_b   1.000
_cell.length_c   1.000
_cell.angle_alpha   90.00
_cell.angle_beta   90.00
_cell.angle_gamma   90.00
#
_symmetry.space_group_name_H-M   'P 1'
#
loop_
_entity.id
_entity.type
_entity.pdbx_description
1 polymer ?
#
loop_
_entity_poly.entity_id
_entity_poly.type
_entity_poly.pdbx_seq_one_letter_code
_entity_poly.pdbx_strand_id
1 'polypeptide(L)'
;MNYQHPGISKGIDRSLVWMWLLLSAIGVLAIFAATYREGDPVIQSFTGFKTDYSKQFYFFIASAIVALLIILVDSKFFTATANIWYALGIVLLLSVFVIGTSVKGT
;
A
#
# COMPACT_ATOMS: atom_id res chain seq x y z
N MET A 1 2.44 4.56 -42.88
CA MET A 1 2.32 5.36 -41.64
C MET A 1 2.18 4.39 -40.48
N ASN A 2 3.21 4.24 -39.66
CA ASN A 2 3.22 3.27 -38.56
C ASN A 2 2.58 3.92 -37.33
N TYR A 3 1.30 3.64 -37.09
CA TYR A 3 0.61 4.10 -35.89
C TYR A 3 1.15 3.31 -34.69
N GLN A 4 2.19 3.83 -34.06
CA GLN A 4 2.66 3.38 -32.76
C GLN A 4 1.51 3.62 -31.77
N HIS A 5 0.71 2.59 -31.48
CA HIS A 5 -0.23 2.61 -30.38
C HIS A 5 0.55 3.01 -29.11
N PRO A 6 0.23 4.15 -28.47
CA PRO A 6 0.82 4.45 -27.18
C PRO A 6 0.29 3.40 -26.20
N GLY A 7 1.09 2.36 -25.97
CA GLY A 7 0.76 1.34 -24.98
C GLY A 7 0.53 2.02 -23.64
N ILE A 8 -0.39 1.45 -22.86
CA ILE A 8 -0.83 1.88 -21.51
C ILE A 8 0.35 2.21 -20.55
N SER A 9 1.57 1.76 -20.86
CA SER A 9 2.81 2.09 -20.15
C SER A 9 3.39 3.49 -20.45
N LYS A 10 2.82 4.30 -21.35
CA LYS A 10 3.37 5.60 -21.74
C LYS A 10 3.04 6.66 -20.67
N GLY A 11 3.83 6.71 -19.61
CA GLY A 11 3.69 7.67 -18.50
C GLY A 11 4.09 7.12 -17.13
N ILE A 12 4.33 5.81 -17.01
CA ILE A 12 4.79 5.22 -15.74
C ILE A 12 6.30 5.40 -15.61
N ASP A 13 6.73 6.09 -14.55
CA ASP A 13 8.13 6.15 -14.17
C ASP A 13 8.55 4.81 -13.52
N ARG A 14 9.16 3.94 -14.34
CA ARG A 14 9.63 2.62 -13.88
C ARG A 14 10.69 2.72 -12.79
N SER A 15 11.47 3.81 -12.74
CA SER A 15 12.48 3.99 -11.70
C SER A 15 11.84 4.17 -10.32
N LEU A 16 10.74 4.93 -10.28
CA LEU A 16 9.97 5.18 -9.07
C LEU A 16 9.28 3.90 -8.57
N VAL A 17 8.78 3.05 -9.49
CA VAL A 17 8.22 1.74 -9.14
C VAL A 17 9.28 0.83 -8.51
N TRP A 18 10.48 0.76 -9.08
CA TRP A 18 11.58 -0.03 -8.50
C TRP A 18 12.02 0.49 -7.13
N MET A 19 12.10 1.82 -6.98
CA MET A 19 12.44 2.43 -5.70
C MET A 19 11.40 2.08 -4.63
N TRP A 20 10.11 2.18 -4.95
CA TRP A 20 9.03 1.79 -4.04
C TRP A 20 9.11 0.30 -3.64
N LEU A 21 9.37 -0.59 -4.60
CA LEU A 21 9.49 -2.02 -4.35
C LEU A 21 10.67 -2.33 -3.42
N LEU A 22 11.84 -1.76 -3.69
CA LEU A 22 13.05 -1.97 -2.89
C LEU A 22 12.88 -1.45 -1.46
N LEU A 23 12.37 -0.23 -1.29
CA LEU A 23 12.14 0.35 0.03
C LEU A 23 11.15 -0.48 0.85
N SER A 24 10.06 -0.94 0.22
CA SER A 24 9.06 -1.77 0.89
C SER A 24 9.62 -3.14 1.27
N ALA A 25 10.41 -3.77 0.39
CA ALA A 25 11.06 -5.04 0.68
C ALA A 25 12.06 -4.91 1.82
N ILE A 26 12.89 -3.85 1.83
CA ILE A 26 13.81 -3.56 2.94
C ILE A 26 13.04 -3.35 4.25
N GLY A 27 11.91 -2.64 4.22
CA GLY A 27 11.04 -2.45 5.40
C GLY A 27 10.52 -3.77 5.97
N VAL A 28 10.00 -4.67 5.12
CA VAL A 28 9.54 -6.00 5.56
C VAL A 28 10.69 -6.83 6.14
N LEU A 29 11.86 -6.82 5.49
CA LEU A 29 13.05 -7.51 5.97
C LEU A 29 13.57 -6.95 7.30
N ALA A 30 13.51 -5.64 7.49
CA ALA A 30 13.91 -5.01 8.75
C ALA A 30 13.01 -5.43 9.92
N ILE A 31 11.69 -5.49 9.69
CA ILE A 31 10.73 -5.93 10.71
C ILE A 31 10.91 -7.43 10.99
N PHE A 32 11.15 -8.24 9.96
CA PHE A 32 11.49 -9.64 10.13
C PHE A 32 12.75 -9.80 11.00
N ALA A 33 13.84 -9.07 10.68
CA ALA A 33 15.08 -9.13 11.44
C ALA A 33 14.92 -8.69 12.90
N ALA A 34 14.04 -7.72 13.19
CA ALA A 34 13.83 -7.20 14.54
C ALA A 34 12.91 -8.08 15.41
N THR A 35 12.01 -8.87 14.80
CA THR A 35 10.94 -9.60 15.52
C THR A 35 11.03 -11.12 15.39
N TYR A 36 11.90 -11.63 14.53
CA TYR A 36 12.13 -13.07 14.36
C TYR A 36 12.68 -13.70 15.64
N ARG A 37 12.19 -14.91 15.95
CA ARG A 37 12.64 -15.73 17.08
C ARG A 37 13.13 -17.07 16.56
N GLU A 38 14.23 -17.55 17.14
CA GLU A 38 14.81 -18.84 16.77
C GLU A 38 13.84 -19.99 17.08
N GLY A 39 13.67 -20.91 16.13
CA GLY A 39 12.77 -22.06 16.25
C GLY A 39 11.39 -21.88 15.59
N ASP A 40 11.04 -20.67 15.15
CA ASP A 40 9.78 -20.44 14.42
C ASP A 40 9.87 -20.94 12.97
N PRO A 41 8.88 -21.71 12.48
CA PRO A 41 8.82 -22.12 11.08
C PRO A 41 8.57 -20.90 10.18
N VAL A 42 9.63 -20.37 9.57
CA VAL A 42 9.63 -19.12 8.79
C VAL A 42 8.45 -19.04 7.83
N ILE A 43 8.25 -20.05 6.97
CA ILE A 43 7.18 -20.05 5.95
C ILE A 43 5.79 -19.98 6.58
N GLN A 44 5.54 -20.77 7.62
CA GLN A 44 4.25 -20.80 8.33
C GLN A 44 4.01 -19.50 9.09
N SER A 45 5.05 -18.90 9.63
CA SER A 45 4.95 -17.64 10.35
C SER A 45 4.72 -16.44 9.42
N PHE A 46 5.18 -16.48 8.16
CA PHE A 46 4.83 -15.52 7.12
C PHE A 46 3.37 -15.65 6.65
N THR A 47 2.86 -16.88 6.47
CA THR A 47 1.47 -17.11 6.01
C THR A 47 0.44 -17.07 7.13
N GLY A 48 0.88 -17.13 8.39
CA GLY A 48 -0.01 -17.22 9.55
C GLY A 48 -0.71 -15.91 9.95
N PHE A 49 -0.32 -14.75 9.40
CA PHE A 49 -0.85 -13.42 9.77
C PHE A 49 -0.70 -13.05 11.26
N LYS A 50 0.09 -13.82 12.03
CA LYS A 50 0.20 -13.64 13.50
C LYS A 50 1.34 -12.71 13.89
N THR A 51 2.45 -12.74 13.16
CA THR A 51 3.66 -11.96 13.47
C THR A 51 3.59 -10.57 12.85
N ASP A 52 4.34 -9.61 13.39
CA ASP A 52 4.35 -8.25 12.87
C ASP A 52 4.87 -8.17 11.43
N TYR A 53 5.92 -8.94 11.10
CA TYR A 53 6.42 -9.02 9.73
C TYR A 53 5.41 -9.65 8.76
N SER A 54 4.60 -10.63 9.21
CA SER A 54 3.56 -11.21 8.35
C SER A 54 2.51 -10.16 8.00
N LYS A 55 2.00 -9.40 8.98
CA LYS A 55 1.04 -8.32 8.74
C LYS A 55 1.59 -7.28 7.75
N GLN A 56 2.88 -6.95 7.87
CA GLN A 56 3.55 -6.01 6.98
C GLN A 56 3.73 -6.56 5.57
N PHE A 57 4.04 -7.85 5.43
CA PHE A 57 4.07 -8.53 4.15
C PHE A 57 2.70 -8.52 3.46
N TYR A 58 1.62 -8.79 4.19
CA TYR A 58 0.27 -8.69 3.64
C TYR A 58 -0.13 -7.26 3.29
N PHE A 59 0.29 -6.27 4.09
CA PHE A 59 0.08 -4.86 3.76
C PHE A 59 0.82 -4.46 2.48
N PHE A 60 2.05 -4.94 2.30
CA PHE A 60 2.81 -4.76 1.05
C PHE A 60 2.04 -5.34 -0.15
N ILE A 61 1.54 -6.57 -0.05
CA ILE A 61 0.71 -7.17 -1.12
C ILE A 61 -0.55 -6.35 -1.39
N ALA A 62 -1.28 -5.94 -0.35
CA ALA A 62 -2.48 -5.13 -0.50
C ALA A 62 -2.18 -3.79 -1.18
N SER A 63 -1.08 -3.13 -0.81
CA SER A 63 -0.64 -1.89 -1.44
C SER A 63 -0.24 -2.07 -2.90
N ALA A 64 0.35 -3.21 -3.29
CA ALA A 64 0.63 -3.55 -4.67
C ALA A 64 -0.64 -3.70 -5.51
N ILE A 65 -1.68 -4.32 -4.95
CA ILE A 65 -3.00 -4.43 -5.58
C ILE A 65 -3.60 -3.03 -5.78
N VAL A 66 -3.56 -2.18 -4.74
CA VAL A 66 -4.04 -0.78 -4.83
C VAL A 66 -3.26 0.00 -5.90
N ALA A 67 -1.94 -0.15 -5.96
CA ALA A 67 -1.11 0.49 -6.99
C ALA A 67 -1.51 0.04 -8.40
N LEU A 68 -1.81 -1.25 -8.59
CA LEU A 68 -2.31 -1.78 -9.86
C LEU A 68 -3.68 -1.19 -10.23
N LEU A 69 -4.59 -1.06 -9.25
CA LEU A 69 -5.87 -0.39 -9.47
C LEU A 69 -5.69 1.08 -9.88
N ILE A 70 -4.77 1.81 -9.23
CA ILE A 70 -4.48 3.21 -9.57
C ILE A 70 -3.98 3.34 -11.01
N ILE A 71 -3.10 2.45 -11.46
CA ILE A 71 -2.57 2.46 -12.83
C ILE A 71 -3.67 2.15 -13.87
N LEU A 72 -4.65 1.32 -13.51
CA LEU A 72 -5.75 0.95 -14.39
C LEU A 72 -6.83 2.04 -14.51
N VAL A 73 -6.94 2.91 -13.52
CA VAL A 73 -7.96 3.98 -13.47
C VAL A 73 -7.53 5.18 -14.33
N ASP A 74 -8.48 5.73 -15.09
CA ASP A 74 -8.26 6.93 -15.90
C ASP A 74 -7.98 8.16 -15.02
N SER A 75 -7.01 9.00 -15.43
CA SER A 75 -6.62 10.18 -14.66
C SER A 75 -7.76 11.16 -14.40
N LYS A 76 -8.76 11.23 -15.29
CA LYS A 76 -9.94 12.09 -15.14
C LYS A 76 -10.86 11.62 -14.01
N PHE A 77 -10.87 10.33 -13.69
CA PHE A 77 -11.67 9.81 -12.58
C PHE A 77 -11.23 10.45 -11.26
N PHE A 78 -9.92 10.55 -11.02
CA PHE A 78 -9.38 11.18 -9.82
C PHE A 78 -9.75 12.67 -9.74
N THR A 79 -9.66 13.40 -10.86
CA THR A 79 -10.05 14.82 -10.89
C THR A 79 -11.56 15.01 -10.69
N ALA A 80 -12.40 14.17 -11.31
CA ALA A 80 -13.86 14.27 -11.21
C ALA A 80 -14.37 13.93 -9.80
N THR A 81 -13.71 13.01 -9.11
CA THR A 81 -14.11 12.57 -7.76
C THR A 81 -13.37 13.30 -6.63
N ALA A 82 -12.48 14.25 -6.95
CA ALA A 82 -11.64 14.94 -5.97
C ALA A 82 -12.46 15.58 -4.83
N ASN A 83 -13.55 16.29 -5.16
CA ASN A 83 -14.41 16.93 -4.17
C ASN A 83 -15.10 15.91 -3.25
N ILE A 84 -15.47 14.75 -3.78
CA ILE A 84 -16.11 13.66 -3.01
C ILE A 84 -15.09 13.09 -2.00
N TRP A 85 -13.89 12.76 -2.46
CA TRP A 85 -12.83 12.26 -1.58
C TRP A 85 -12.39 13.28 -0.54
N TYR A 86 -12.36 14.56 -0.89
CA TYR A 86 -12.07 15.64 0.05
C TYR A 86 -13.13 15.75 1.15
N ALA A 87 -14.41 15.77 0.78
CA ALA A 87 -15.52 15.79 1.74
C ALA A 87 -15.51 14.54 2.63
N LEU A 88 -15.26 13.35 2.05
CA LEU A 88 -15.09 12.11 2.78
C LEU A 88 -13.94 12.20 3.80
N GLY A 89 -12.80 12.78 3.41
CA GLY A 89 -11.67 13.03 4.30
C GLY A 89 -12.05 13.89 5.51
N ILE A 90 -12.80 14.97 5.29
CA ILE A 90 -13.32 15.81 6.39
C ILE A 90 -14.23 15.00 7.32
N VAL A 91 -15.15 14.21 6.76
CA VAL A 91 -16.06 13.37 7.56
C VAL A 91 -15.28 12.33 8.36
N LEU A 92 -14.25 11.70 7.79
CA LEU A 92 -13.39 10.76 8.52
C LEU A 92 -12.66 11.44 9.68
N LEU A 93 -12.07 12.62 9.45
CA LEU A 93 -11.40 13.40 10.50
C LEU A 93 -12.36 13.75 11.65
N LEU A 94 -13.60 14.16 11.34
CA LEU A 94 -14.61 14.44 12.35
C LEU A 94 -15.08 13.17 13.07
N SER A 95 -15.18 12.04 12.35
CA SER A 95 -15.64 10.76 12.90
C SER A 95 -14.70 10.20 13.96
N VAL A 96 -13.40 10.51 13.90
CA VAL A 96 -12.42 10.09 14.91
C VAL A 96 -12.79 10.62 16.32
N PHE A 97 -13.41 11.79 16.44
CA PHE A 97 -13.84 12.29 17.76
C PHE A 97 -14.97 11.49 18.39
N VAL A 98 -15.78 10.79 17.59
CA VAL A 98 -16.95 10.04 18.07
C VAL A 98 -16.63 8.55 18.24
N ILE A 99 -15.91 7.96 17.28
CA ILE A 99 -15.70 6.50 17.17
C ILE A 99 -14.21 6.12 17.33
N GLY A 100 -13.32 7.09 17.48
CA GLY A 100 -11.89 6.83 17.62
C GLY A 100 -11.55 6.04 18.88
N THR A 101 -10.61 5.10 18.75
CA THR A 101 -10.02 4.39 19.88
C THR A 101 -8.69 5.05 20.24
N SER A 102 -8.47 5.33 21.53
CA SER A 102 -7.19 5.86 22.01
C SER A 102 -6.11 4.79 21.86
N VAL A 103 -5.09 5.06 21.07
CA VAL A 103 -3.93 4.17 20.89
C VAL A 103 -2.67 4.95 21.27
N LYS A 104 -1.96 4.46 22.29
CA LYS A 104 -0.79 5.15 22.89
C LYS A 104 -1.09 6.52 23.53
N GLY A 105 -2.32 6.75 23.98
CA GLY A 105 -2.67 7.87 24.85
C GLY A 105 -3.18 9.14 24.17
N THR A 106 -3.49 9.08 22.88
CA THR A 106 -4.22 10.11 22.14
C THR A 106 -5.26 9.46 21.22
#